data_AF-A0AAD6HN96-F1
#
_entry.id   AF-A0AAD6HN96-F1
#
_cell.length_a   1.000
_cell.length_b   1.000
_cell.length_c   1.000
_cell.angle_alpha   90.00
_cell.angle_beta   90.00
_cell.angle_gamma   90.00
#
_symmetry.space_group_name_H-M   'P 1'
#
loop_
_entity.id
_entity.type
_entity.pdbx_description
1 polymer ?
#
loop_
_entity_poly.entity_id
_entity_poly.type
_entity_poly.pdbx_seq_one_letter_code
_entity_poly.pdbx_strand_id
1 'polypeptide(L)'
;MTPNELRDWLKKEQSTSAGWTNDSGGETIGHESGRKIVKILENNPDGDPSGYSAPEIDHMRKVVSYCKRHLAQEEVAKRDTNSKSYRSLKNWGHDALKE
;
A
#
# COMPACT_ATOMS: atom_id res chain seq x y z
N MET A 1 -0.47 -7.39 5.75
CA MET A 1 -1.91 -7.37 5.45
C MET A 1 -2.21 -8.43 4.41
N THR A 2 -3.31 -9.16 4.55
CA THR A 2 -3.81 -10.08 3.53
C THR A 2 -4.47 -9.31 2.37
N PRO A 3 -4.67 -9.94 1.19
CA PRO A 3 -5.36 -9.30 0.07
C PRO A 3 -6.76 -8.80 0.42
N ASN A 4 -7.50 -9.59 1.21
CA ASN A 4 -8.85 -9.23 1.65
C ASN A 4 -8.84 -8.04 2.61
N GLU A 5 -7.94 -8.01 3.59
CA GLU A 5 -7.79 -6.86 4.49
C GLU A 5 -7.46 -5.57 3.72
N LEU A 6 -6.56 -5.66 2.73
CA LEU A 6 -6.19 -4.51 1.90
C LEU A 6 -7.36 -4.07 1.02
N ARG A 7 -8.06 -5.01 0.39
CA ARG A 7 -9.27 -4.72 -0.39
C ARG A 7 -10.32 -3.99 0.42
N ASP A 8 -10.58 -4.45 1.65
CA ASP A 8 -11.59 -3.82 2.50
C ASP A 8 -11.14 -2.46 3.03
N TRP A 9 -9.83 -2.27 3.23
CA TRP A 9 -9.26 -0.97 3.52
C TRP A 9 -9.46 0.03 2.36
N LEU A 10 -9.17 -0.37 1.12
CA LEU A 10 -9.25 0.49 -0.06
C LEU A 10 -10.68 1.00 -0.35
N LYS A 11 -11.71 0.33 0.15
CA LYS A 11 -13.10 0.80 0.02
C LYS A 11 -13.43 2.00 0.92
N LYS A 12 -12.57 2.33 1.88
CA LYS A 12 -12.86 3.36 2.89
C LYS A 12 -12.47 4.75 2.39
N GLU A 13 -13.25 5.75 2.78
CA GLU A 13 -12.96 7.16 2.49
C GLU A 13 -11.57 7.60 3.00
N GLN A 14 -11.15 7.04 4.13
CA GLN A 14 -9.81 7.29 4.70
C GLN A 14 -8.68 6.82 3.78
N SER A 15 -8.95 5.83 2.93
CA SER A 15 -7.99 5.30 1.97
C SER A 15 -7.97 6.15 0.69
N THR A 16 -9.14 6.50 0.15
CA THR A 16 -9.28 7.26 -1.10
C THR A 16 -8.75 8.68 -1.00
N SER A 17 -8.82 9.29 0.18
CA SER A 17 -8.35 10.66 0.45
C SER A 17 -6.89 10.75 0.94
N ALA A 18 -6.21 9.62 1.17
CA ALA A 18 -4.88 9.60 1.75
C ALA A 18 -3.77 9.52 0.69
N GLY A 19 -2.87 10.49 0.72
CA GLY A 19 -1.64 10.51 -0.06
C GLY A 19 -1.59 11.62 -1.11
N TRP A 20 -0.62 11.50 -2.02
CA TRP A 20 -0.40 12.46 -3.09
C TRP A 20 -1.16 12.04 -4.36
N THR A 21 -1.83 12.99 -5.00
CA THR A 21 -2.44 12.84 -6.33
C THR A 21 -1.48 13.33 -7.40
N ASN A 22 -1.56 12.80 -8.60
CA ASN A 22 -0.86 13.39 -9.74
C ASN A 22 -1.42 14.79 -10.09
N ASP A 23 -0.71 15.53 -10.94
CA ASP A 23 -1.05 16.91 -11.33
C ASP A 23 -2.42 17.02 -12.05
N SER A 24 -2.97 15.90 -12.50
CA SER A 24 -4.28 15.84 -13.18
C SER A 24 -5.47 15.82 -12.21
N GLY A 25 -5.23 15.67 -10.91
CA GLY A 25 -6.29 15.45 -9.92
C GLY A 25 -6.96 14.09 -10.11
N GLY A 26 -7.18 13.36 -9.02
CA GLY A 26 -7.78 12.04 -9.11
C GLY A 26 -7.38 11.14 -7.95
N GLU A 27 -7.28 9.86 -8.24
CA GLU A 27 -6.86 8.85 -7.27
C GLU A 27 -5.43 9.11 -6.77
N THR A 28 -5.19 8.85 -5.48
CA THR A 28 -3.86 8.97 -4.91
C THR A 28 -2.96 7.83 -5.38
N ILE A 29 -1.66 8.11 -5.54
CA ILE A 29 -0.67 7.08 -5.93
C ILE A 29 -0.68 5.90 -4.97
N GLY A 30 -0.87 6.17 -3.67
CA GLY A 30 -0.95 5.13 -2.66
C GLY A 30 -2.16 4.22 -2.88
N HIS A 31 -3.34 4.80 -3.10
CA HIS A 31 -4.55 4.02 -3.33
C HIS A 31 -4.45 3.17 -4.61
N GLU A 32 -3.90 3.74 -5.69
CA GLU A 32 -3.65 3.02 -6.95
C GLU A 32 -2.68 1.86 -6.73
N SER A 33 -1.61 2.10 -5.98
CA SER A 33 -0.62 1.10 -5.58
C SER A 33 -1.26 -0.05 -4.80
N GLY A 34 -2.16 0.27 -3.87
CA GLY A 34 -2.90 -0.73 -3.09
C GLY A 34 -3.70 -1.68 -3.97
N ARG A 35 -4.40 -1.17 -4.99
CA ARG A 35 -5.13 -2.04 -5.94
C ARG A 35 -4.21 -2.95 -6.73
N LYS A 36 -3.04 -2.45 -7.13
CA LYS A 36 -2.02 -3.26 -7.80
C LYS A 36 -1.51 -4.37 -6.89
N ILE A 37 -1.26 -4.07 -5.60
CA ILE A 37 -0.85 -5.09 -4.62
C ILE A 37 -1.91 -6.19 -4.49
N VAL A 38 -3.19 -5.82 -4.34
CA VAL A 38 -4.28 -6.81 -4.28
C VAL A 38 -4.25 -7.71 -5.50
N LYS A 39 -4.16 -7.15 -6.72
CA LYS A 39 -4.11 -7.93 -7.95
C LYS A 39 -2.91 -8.88 -8.01
N ILE A 40 -1.72 -8.42 -7.62
CA ILE A 40 -0.50 -9.25 -7.60
C ILE A 40 -0.67 -10.44 -6.65
N LEU A 41 -1.19 -10.20 -5.45
CA LEU A 41 -1.37 -11.25 -4.45
C LEU A 41 -2.46 -12.25 -4.84
N GLU A 42 -3.49 -11.83 -5.56
CA GLU A 42 -4.54 -12.72 -6.06
C GLU A 42 -4.13 -13.56 -7.25
N ASN A 43 -3.29 -13.00 -8.12
CA ASN A 43 -2.77 -13.70 -9.29
C ASN A 43 -1.73 -14.77 -8.91
N ASN A 44 -1.01 -14.56 -7.81
CA ASN A 44 0.04 -15.47 -7.35
C ASN A 44 -0.02 -15.65 -5.83
N PRO A 45 -1.04 -16.39 -5.32
CA PRO A 45 -1.29 -16.55 -3.89
C PRO A 45 -0.20 -17.32 -3.15
N ASP A 46 0.50 -18.22 -3.85
CA ASP A 46 1.59 -19.03 -3.29
C ASP A 46 2.94 -18.28 -3.26
N GLY A 47 3.01 -17.12 -3.91
CA GLY A 47 4.20 -16.29 -3.93
C GLY A 47 5.36 -16.86 -4.74
N ASP A 48 5.08 -17.69 -5.77
CA ASP A 48 6.11 -18.26 -6.63
C ASP A 48 6.85 -17.14 -7.39
N PRO A 49 8.16 -16.93 -7.18
CA PRO A 49 8.92 -15.90 -7.88
C PRO A 49 8.84 -15.98 -9.40
N SER A 50 8.64 -17.18 -9.97
CA SER A 50 8.54 -17.39 -11.42
C SER A 50 7.22 -16.89 -12.01
N GLY A 51 6.18 -16.74 -11.18
CA GLY A 51 4.84 -16.28 -11.57
C GLY A 51 4.68 -14.77 -11.68
N TYR A 52 5.73 -13.99 -11.38
CA TYR A 52 5.66 -12.52 -11.45
C TYR A 52 6.23 -11.97 -12.75
N SER A 53 5.51 -11.03 -13.35
CA SER A 53 6.03 -10.23 -14.45
C SER A 53 7.04 -9.18 -13.97
N ALA A 54 7.93 -8.73 -14.85
CA ALA A 54 8.90 -7.68 -14.51
C ALA A 54 8.25 -6.39 -13.97
N PRO A 55 7.13 -5.87 -14.54
CA PRO A 55 6.44 -4.71 -13.97
C PRO A 55 5.88 -4.93 -12.56
N GLU A 56 5.43 -6.15 -12.24
CA GLU A 56 4.95 -6.48 -10.90
C GLU A 56 6.10 -6.53 -9.90
N ILE A 57 7.24 -7.09 -10.29
CA ILE A 57 8.47 -7.09 -9.48
C ILE A 57 8.92 -5.65 -9.18
N ASP A 58 8.92 -4.79 -10.19
CA ASP A 58 9.31 -3.38 -10.01
C ASP A 58 8.33 -2.62 -9.12
N HIS A 59 7.03 -2.90 -9.24
CA HIS A 59 6.03 -2.36 -8.32
C HIS A 59 6.26 -2.85 -6.89
N MET A 60 6.51 -4.14 -6.69
CA MET A 60 6.82 -4.69 -5.36
C MET A 60 8.07 -4.05 -4.74
N ARG A 61 9.13 -3.83 -5.53
CA ARG A 61 10.33 -3.10 -5.08
C ARG A 61 9.99 -1.67 -4.65
N LYS A 62 9.15 -0.98 -5.42
CA LYS A 62 8.67 0.37 -5.09
C LYS A 62 7.89 0.37 -3.77
N VAL A 63 7.01 -0.61 -3.57
CA VAL A 63 6.23 -0.79 -2.33
C VAL A 63 7.16 -0.97 -1.14
N VAL A 64 8.11 -1.90 -1.21
CA VAL A 64 9.08 -2.14 -0.13
C VAL A 64 9.89 -0.89 0.19
N SER A 65 10.38 -0.18 -0.82
CA SER A 65 11.14 1.06 -0.65
C SER A 65 10.31 2.16 0.02
N TYR A 66 9.05 2.32 -0.42
CA TYR A 66 8.12 3.29 0.15
C TYR A 66 7.87 3.02 1.64
N CYS A 67 7.51 1.79 1.99
CA CYS A 67 7.20 1.39 3.36
C CYS A 67 8.43 1.57 4.27
N LYS A 68 9.61 1.11 3.83
CA LYS A 68 10.86 1.28 4.60
C LYS A 68 11.15 2.75 4.91
N ARG A 69 11.05 3.62 3.91
CA ARG A 69 11.31 5.07 4.09
C ARG A 69 10.29 5.71 5.02
N HIS A 70 9.01 5.42 4.84
CA HIS A 70 7.94 6.04 5.65
C HIS A 70 7.96 5.56 7.10
N LEU A 71 8.23 4.27 7.34
CA LEU A 71 8.38 3.74 8.70
C LEU A 71 9.58 4.34 9.44
N ALA A 72 10.68 4.64 8.72
CA ALA A 72 11.85 5.29 9.32
C ALA A 72 11.63 6.79 9.60
N GLN A 73 10.78 7.45 8.80
CA GLN A 73 10.53 8.89 8.91
C GLN A 73 9.42 9.23 9.92
N GLU A 74 8.47 8.33 10.17
CA GLU A 74 7.26 8.66 10.92
C GLU A 74 7.01 7.72 12.11
N GLU A 75 7.58 8.04 13.28
CA GLU A 75 7.23 7.40 14.56
C GLU A 75 5.74 7.59 14.92
N VAL A 76 5.09 8.62 14.36
CA VAL A 76 3.67 8.94 14.59
C VAL A 76 2.75 7.88 14.00
N ALA A 77 3.14 7.21 12.90
CA ALA A 77 2.31 6.18 12.27
C ALA A 77 2.04 4.98 13.19
N LYS A 78 2.96 4.67 14.11
CA LYS A 78 2.79 3.62 15.12
C LYS A 78 1.96 4.06 16.33
N ARG A 79 1.70 5.37 16.48
CA ARG A 79 1.06 5.97 17.66
C ARG A 79 -0.33 6.55 17.37
N ASP A 80 -0.60 6.93 16.12
CA ASP A 80 -1.87 7.53 15.71
C ASP A 80 -2.39 6.93 14.39
N THR A 81 -3.49 6.17 14.50
CA THR A 81 -4.18 5.54 13.37
C THR A 81 -4.99 6.52 12.52
N ASN A 82 -5.20 7.75 13.00
CA ASN A 82 -5.82 8.82 12.21
C ASN A 82 -4.80 9.62 11.38
N SER A 83 -3.51 9.42 11.61
CA SER A 83 -2.46 10.13 10.90
C SER A 83 -2.47 9.84 9.39
N LYS A 84 -2.06 10.84 8.60
CA LYS A 84 -1.90 10.70 7.15
C LYS A 84 -0.90 9.58 6.79
N SER A 85 0.13 9.41 7.60
CA SER A 85 1.16 8.40 7.38
C SER A 85 0.67 6.99 7.63
N TYR A 86 -0.08 6.73 8.71
CA TYR A 86 -0.69 5.42 8.94
C TYR A 86 -1.64 5.05 7.78
N ARG A 87 -2.52 5.99 7.38
CA ARG A 87 -3.44 5.76 6.24
C ARG A 87 -2.70 5.49 4.95
N SER A 88 -1.60 6.22 4.70
CA SER A 88 -0.76 6.00 3.52
C SER A 88 -0.09 4.63 3.57
N LEU A 89 0.57 4.25 4.66
CA LEU A 89 1.19 2.93 4.80
C LEU A 89 0.19 1.79 4.52
N LYS A 90 -1.05 1.92 5.01
CA LYS A 90 -2.10 0.95 4.70
C LYS A 90 -2.49 0.91 3.23
N ASN A 91 -2.52 2.05 2.54
CA ASN A 91 -2.69 2.08 1.08
C ASN A 91 -1.56 1.32 0.35
N TRP A 92 -0.35 1.33 0.91
CA TRP A 92 0.81 0.58 0.42
C TRP A 92 0.89 -0.86 0.95
N GLY A 93 -0.18 -1.39 1.55
CA GLY A 93 -0.27 -2.78 2.00
C GLY A 93 0.43 -3.07 3.33
N HIS A 94 0.91 -2.04 4.03
CA HIS A 94 1.57 -2.18 5.32
C HIS A 94 0.72 -1.58 6.44
N ASP A 95 0.36 -2.41 7.43
CA ASP A 95 -0.32 -1.94 8.62
C ASP A 95 0.72 -1.74 9.73
N ALA A 96 1.03 -0.50 10.10
CA ALA A 96 2.09 -0.20 11.06
C ALA A 96 1.83 -0.74 12.48
N LEU A 97 0.62 -1.24 12.76
CA LEU A 97 0.24 -1.87 14.03
C LEU A 97 0.29 -3.41 13.97
N LYS A 98 0.56 -4.00 12.81
CA LYS A 98 0.70 -5.45 12.63
C LYS A 98 2.11 -5.74 12.14
N GLU A 99 2.80 -6.65 12.83
CA GLU A 99 4.09 -7.20 12.35
C GLU A 99 3.88 -8.13 11.15
#